data_AF-A0A819I2Y0-F1
#
_entry.id   AF-A0A819I2Y0-F1
#
_cell.length_a   1.000
_cell.length_b   1.000
_cell.length_c   1.000
_cell.angle_alpha   90.00
_cell.angle_beta   90.00
_cell.angle_gamma   90.00
#
_symmetry.space_group_name_H-M   'P 1'
#
loop_
_entity.id
_entity.type
_entity.pdbx_description
1 polymer ?
#
loop_
_entity_poly.entity_id
_entity_poly.type
_entity_poly.pdbx_seq_one_letter_code
_entity_poly.pdbx_strand_id
1 'polypeptide(L)'
;MFEHMPNARIVDTVLPIAHNLFRVHAAPVTFLYHTLFVYEKKLREKAPFRQSLIIGMIGNIYQMRRMEWCFSSSFTAYVENYLRPDGDKRQLLAPVFNSRYAIDLLHKLVYFCSIFLHSHAPIYEKNSYEYNIDWRYNEFANPSVQLINCLAIEVFFYTGQENFNPWKLFAEPFITADAQIPRANFLKYLNAMGLLFSALPEFYWTQLFERMNQIFEHPLLLRCSPTDIMDLLNFRERFCTHTENMVCCFVAVVHSIWLHGSISHLQPFLVLIQTQLLQTIKNENQLLLAFQLIGPFLQRIQTESTKLLLEFVIVPYDLIARVDTHQQSFVNVDTIANFLYHIKYIVVGDAIRDRIETVVSNLHCEKLRSRLHFLCAKTDVSSSMHVQGSATGATPMSTTVNDAPNSNASSHGQRTASTSSMSMQYTAGSVPLQPYGASPQNFQLTTAMTTAMGSDGTPQQR
;
A
#
# COMPACT_ATOMS: atom_id res chain seq x y z
N MET A 1 22.47 -21.23 -7.67
CA MET A 1 23.48 -20.59 -8.56
C MET A 1 23.90 -19.22 -8.04
N PHE A 2 23.01 -18.22 -7.99
CA PHE A 2 23.33 -16.83 -7.60
C PHE A 2 23.93 -16.64 -6.18
N GLU A 3 23.81 -17.62 -5.31
CA GLU A 3 24.33 -17.56 -3.93
C GLU A 3 25.84 -17.83 -3.84
N HIS A 4 26.37 -18.65 -4.74
CA HIS A 4 27.79 -18.99 -4.82
C HIS A 4 28.35 -18.47 -6.15
N MET A 5 28.51 -17.15 -6.27
CA MET A 5 29.04 -16.47 -7.46
C MET A 5 30.45 -15.87 -7.27
N PRO A 6 31.52 -16.69 -7.15
CA PRO A 6 32.87 -16.24 -7.47
C PRO A 6 33.11 -16.19 -8.99
N ASN A 7 32.43 -17.04 -9.76
CA ASN A 7 32.74 -17.28 -11.17
C ASN A 7 31.66 -16.74 -12.13
N ALA A 8 31.75 -15.47 -12.52
CA ALA A 8 30.90 -14.90 -13.59
C ALA A 8 30.96 -15.74 -14.88
N ARG A 9 32.19 -16.13 -15.27
CA ARG A 9 32.50 -16.94 -16.47
C ARG A 9 31.63 -18.19 -16.64
N ILE A 10 31.23 -18.85 -15.55
CA ILE A 10 30.37 -20.05 -15.65
C ILE A 10 29.00 -19.66 -16.21
N VAL A 11 28.42 -18.54 -15.77
CA VAL A 11 27.11 -18.11 -16.27
C VAL A 11 27.23 -17.45 -17.65
N ASP A 12 28.35 -16.77 -17.95
CA ASP A 12 28.63 -16.27 -19.30
C ASP A 12 28.75 -17.42 -20.33
N THR A 13 29.12 -18.63 -19.90
CA THR A 13 29.16 -19.84 -20.73
C THR A 13 27.83 -20.60 -20.74
N VAL A 14 27.15 -20.69 -19.59
CA VAL A 14 25.91 -21.46 -19.43
C VAL A 14 24.70 -20.71 -19.98
N LEU A 15 24.62 -19.38 -19.85
CA LEU A 15 23.45 -18.61 -20.29
C LEU A 15 23.22 -18.70 -21.81
N PRO A 16 24.24 -18.59 -22.70
CA PRO A 16 24.05 -18.80 -24.15
C PRO A 16 23.68 -20.23 -24.55
N ILE A 17 23.82 -21.21 -23.65
CA ILE A 17 23.37 -22.60 -23.87
C ILE A 17 21.94 -22.75 -23.34
N ALA A 18 21.68 -22.24 -22.13
CA ALA A 18 20.41 -22.35 -21.42
C ALA A 18 19.33 -21.37 -21.89
N HIS A 19 19.65 -20.32 -22.66
CA HIS A 19 18.63 -19.36 -23.13
C HIS A 19 17.54 -20.03 -23.98
N ASN A 20 17.91 -21.03 -24.78
CA ASN A 20 17.00 -21.87 -25.56
C ASN A 20 16.16 -22.84 -24.70
N LEU A 21 16.49 -23.03 -23.41
CA LEU A 21 15.66 -23.80 -22.48
C LEU A 21 14.54 -22.93 -21.88
N PHE A 22 14.77 -21.63 -21.71
CA PHE A 22 13.71 -20.71 -21.28
C PHE A 22 12.58 -20.55 -22.31
N ARG A 23 12.81 -20.96 -23.57
CA ARG A 23 11.77 -21.07 -24.61
C ARG A 23 10.64 -22.04 -24.23
N VAL A 24 10.94 -23.13 -23.54
CA VAL A 24 9.94 -24.13 -23.09
C VAL A 24 9.50 -23.94 -21.63
N HIS A 25 9.98 -22.88 -20.97
CA HIS A 25 9.61 -22.57 -19.60
C HIS A 25 8.16 -22.05 -19.56
N ALA A 26 7.33 -22.59 -18.66
CA ALA A 26 5.92 -22.20 -18.56
C ALA A 26 5.77 -20.73 -18.14
N ALA A 27 6.47 -20.35 -17.07
CA ALA A 27 6.38 -19.05 -16.40
C ALA A 27 7.72 -18.25 -16.46
N PRO A 28 8.19 -17.83 -17.65
CA PRO A 28 9.51 -17.20 -17.80
C PRO A 28 9.57 -15.76 -17.29
N VAL A 29 8.46 -15.00 -17.27
CA VAL A 29 8.44 -13.59 -16.83
C VAL A 29 8.55 -13.51 -15.31
N THR A 30 7.75 -14.30 -14.60
CA THR A 30 7.72 -14.50 -13.15
C THR A 30 9.05 -15.04 -12.63
N PHE A 31 9.67 -15.99 -13.36
CA PHE A 31 11.01 -16.46 -13.03
C PHE A 31 12.05 -15.34 -13.11
N LEU A 32 12.06 -14.58 -14.21
CA LEU A 32 13.01 -13.47 -14.40
C LEU A 32 12.76 -12.35 -13.37
N TYR A 33 11.51 -11.95 -13.18
CA TYR A 33 11.08 -10.97 -12.19
C TYR A 33 11.53 -11.36 -10.77
N HIS A 34 11.17 -12.55 -10.28
CA HIS A 34 11.57 -12.99 -8.94
C HIS A 34 13.09 -13.12 -8.81
N THR A 35 13.80 -13.58 -9.85
CA THR A 35 15.27 -13.65 -9.85
C THR A 35 15.88 -12.26 -9.68
N LEU A 36 15.37 -11.25 -10.39
CA LEU A 36 15.85 -9.88 -10.31
C LEU A 36 15.45 -9.18 -9.00
N PHE A 37 14.25 -9.45 -8.49
CA PHE A 37 13.72 -8.91 -7.24
C PHE A 37 14.47 -9.46 -6.02
N VAL A 38 14.60 -10.79 -5.90
CA VAL A 38 15.22 -11.46 -4.75
C VAL A 38 16.74 -11.28 -4.71
N TYR A 39 17.40 -11.29 -5.88
CA TYR A 39 18.86 -11.09 -5.96
C TYR A 39 19.26 -9.64 -6.30
N GLU A 40 18.35 -8.66 -6.19
CA GLU A 40 18.58 -7.25 -6.51
C GLU A 40 19.94 -6.75 -5.99
N LYS A 41 20.19 -6.87 -4.68
CA LYS A 41 21.43 -6.43 -4.03
C LYS A 41 22.69 -7.09 -4.60
N LYS A 42 22.61 -8.33 -5.11
CA LYS A 42 23.73 -9.05 -5.75
C LYS A 42 23.88 -8.76 -7.25
N LEU A 43 22.83 -8.23 -7.88
CA LEU A 43 22.75 -7.94 -9.33
C LEU A 43 22.87 -6.44 -9.65
N ARG A 44 22.75 -5.56 -8.65
CA ARG A 44 22.98 -4.11 -8.77
C ARG A 44 24.41 -3.81 -9.19
N GLU A 45 25.38 -4.35 -8.44
CA GLU A 45 26.83 -4.23 -8.69
C GLU A 45 27.30 -4.98 -9.96
N LYS A 46 26.47 -5.89 -10.48
CA LYS A 46 26.79 -6.76 -11.63
C LYS A 46 25.95 -6.39 -12.86
N ALA A 47 25.83 -5.10 -13.15
CA ALA A 47 24.96 -4.57 -14.20
C ALA A 47 25.14 -5.23 -15.60
N PRO A 48 26.37 -5.45 -16.14
CA PRO A 48 26.52 -6.09 -17.45
C PRO A 48 26.01 -7.54 -17.50
N PHE A 49 26.19 -8.28 -16.39
CA PHE A 49 25.68 -9.63 -16.24
C PHE A 49 24.15 -9.63 -16.16
N ARG A 50 23.58 -8.73 -15.36
CA ARG A 50 22.12 -8.57 -15.21
C ARG A 50 21.45 -8.18 -16.53
N GLN A 51 22.07 -7.30 -17.30
CA GLN A 51 21.62 -6.90 -18.63
C GLN A 51 21.66 -8.08 -19.61
N SER A 52 22.75 -8.84 -19.66
CA SER A 52 22.85 -10.06 -20.48
C SER A 52 21.80 -11.11 -20.11
N LEU A 53 21.51 -11.31 -18.82
CA LEU A 53 20.43 -12.17 -18.33
C LEU A 53 19.05 -11.71 -18.84
N ILE A 54 18.74 -10.42 -18.71
CA ILE A 54 17.48 -9.84 -19.16
C ILE A 54 17.31 -9.96 -20.68
N ILE A 55 18.31 -9.55 -21.47
CA ILE A 55 18.26 -9.60 -22.95
C ILE A 55 18.13 -11.06 -23.43
N GLY A 56 18.93 -11.97 -22.88
CA GLY A 56 18.94 -13.39 -23.27
C GLY A 56 17.62 -14.11 -23.01
N MET A 57 16.90 -13.73 -21.94
CA MET A 57 15.58 -14.26 -21.64
C MET A 57 14.46 -13.56 -22.44
N ILE A 58 14.42 -12.23 -22.45
CA ILE A 58 13.37 -11.46 -23.16
C ILE A 58 13.40 -11.73 -24.66
N GLY A 59 14.59 -11.83 -25.28
CA GLY A 59 14.72 -12.16 -26.70
C GLY A 59 14.00 -13.44 -27.11
N ASN A 60 14.14 -14.49 -26.31
CA ASN A 60 13.46 -15.78 -26.53
C ASN A 60 11.94 -15.65 -26.31
N ILE A 61 11.51 -14.94 -25.26
CA ILE A 61 10.08 -14.74 -24.95
C ILE A 61 9.38 -13.95 -26.08
N TYR A 62 10.00 -12.85 -26.49
CA TYR A 62 9.49 -11.89 -27.48
C TYR A 62 9.22 -12.54 -28.84
N GLN A 63 10.19 -13.28 -29.38
CA GLN A 63 10.11 -13.95 -30.69
C GLN A 63 8.97 -14.97 -30.82
N MET A 64 8.35 -15.42 -29.72
CA MET A 64 7.25 -16.39 -29.74
C MET A 64 5.93 -15.85 -29.21
N ARG A 65 5.95 -15.04 -28.14
CA ARG A 65 4.72 -14.63 -27.42
C ARG A 65 4.16 -13.26 -27.87
N ARG A 66 4.73 -12.61 -28.90
CA ARG A 66 4.30 -11.29 -29.43
C ARG A 66 4.10 -10.23 -28.35
N MET A 67 5.08 -10.11 -27.44
CA MET A 67 5.00 -9.25 -26.25
C MET A 67 5.44 -7.80 -26.50
N GLU A 68 5.25 -7.31 -27.73
CA GLU A 68 5.51 -5.92 -28.15
C GLU A 68 4.74 -4.89 -27.31
N TRP A 69 3.52 -5.24 -26.88
CA TRP A 69 2.73 -4.40 -26.00
C TRP A 69 3.24 -4.38 -24.55
N CYS A 70 4.05 -5.35 -24.10
CA CYS A 70 4.53 -5.44 -22.71
C CYS A 70 5.72 -4.51 -22.41
N PHE A 71 6.65 -4.36 -23.35
CA PHE A 71 7.90 -3.60 -23.20
C PHE A 71 7.88 -2.31 -24.03
N SER A 72 8.69 -1.29 -23.73
CA SER A 72 8.75 -0.09 -24.57
C SER A 72 9.40 -0.37 -25.93
N SER A 73 8.96 0.35 -26.97
CA SER A 73 9.49 0.19 -28.33
C SER A 73 11.01 0.44 -28.39
N SER A 74 11.52 1.38 -27.59
CA SER A 74 12.94 1.71 -27.49
C SER A 74 13.77 0.57 -26.87
N PHE A 75 13.26 -0.07 -25.81
CA PHE A 75 13.91 -1.23 -25.21
C PHE A 75 13.84 -2.45 -26.13
N THR A 76 12.68 -2.71 -26.73
CA THR A 76 12.47 -3.79 -27.70
C THR A 76 13.42 -3.68 -28.89
N ALA A 77 13.53 -2.50 -29.52
CA ALA A 77 14.47 -2.26 -30.62
C ALA A 77 15.95 -2.45 -30.21
N TYR A 78 16.31 -2.12 -28.97
CA TYR A 78 17.65 -2.41 -28.44
C TYR A 78 17.89 -3.93 -28.29
N VAL A 79 16.93 -4.66 -27.69
CA VAL A 79 16.98 -6.11 -27.52
C VAL A 79 17.08 -6.83 -28.88
N GLU A 80 16.26 -6.46 -29.86
CA GLU A 80 16.31 -7.03 -31.21
C GLU A 80 17.68 -6.85 -31.86
N ASN A 81 18.25 -5.64 -31.81
CA ASN A 81 19.55 -5.37 -32.42
C ASN A 81 20.70 -6.07 -31.68
N TYR A 82 20.66 -6.18 -30.35
CA TYR A 82 21.67 -6.92 -29.57
C TYR A 82 21.73 -8.42 -29.91
N LEU A 83 20.60 -8.99 -30.32
CA LEU A 83 20.45 -10.41 -30.65
C LEU A 83 20.79 -10.75 -32.11
N ARG A 84 21.03 -9.76 -32.98
CA ARG A 84 21.47 -10.01 -34.36
C ARG A 84 22.88 -10.61 -34.37
N PRO A 85 23.14 -11.69 -35.13
CA PRO A 85 24.45 -12.35 -35.16
C PRO A 85 25.54 -11.44 -35.75
N ASP A 86 25.20 -10.65 -36.77
CA ASP A 86 26.14 -9.77 -37.50
C ASP A 86 26.23 -8.34 -36.93
N GLY A 87 25.59 -8.07 -35.79
CA GLY A 87 25.54 -6.72 -35.20
C GLY A 87 26.81 -6.37 -34.42
N ASP A 88 27.43 -5.22 -34.71
CA ASP A 88 28.53 -4.70 -33.88
C ASP A 88 28.03 -4.22 -32.52
N LYS A 89 28.12 -5.12 -31.53
CA LYS A 89 27.71 -4.90 -30.14
C LYS A 89 28.48 -3.76 -29.45
N ARG A 90 29.56 -3.24 -30.05
CA ARG A 90 30.33 -2.10 -29.52
C ARG A 90 29.68 -0.74 -29.83
N GLN A 91 28.82 -0.67 -30.84
CA GLN A 91 28.09 0.55 -31.25
C GLN A 91 26.66 0.58 -30.69
N LEU A 92 26.22 -0.49 -30.02
CA LEU A 92 24.89 -0.66 -29.44
C LEU A 92 24.76 0.10 -28.11
N LEU A 93 24.54 1.41 -28.20
CA LEU A 93 24.13 2.25 -27.07
C LEU A 93 22.77 1.80 -26.53
N ALA A 94 22.69 1.54 -25.24
CA ALA A 94 21.43 1.32 -24.55
C ALA A 94 20.60 2.63 -24.52
N PRO A 95 19.25 2.57 -24.52
CA PRO A 95 18.42 3.77 -24.37
C PRO A 95 18.76 4.55 -23.10
N VAL A 96 18.75 5.88 -23.17
CA VAL A 96 18.94 6.73 -21.98
C VAL A 96 17.64 6.79 -21.20
N PHE A 97 17.62 6.21 -19.99
CA PHE A 97 16.46 6.23 -19.13
C PHE A 97 16.33 7.61 -18.45
N ASN A 98 15.37 8.41 -18.92
CA ASN A 98 15.11 9.77 -18.44
C ASN A 98 13.65 9.93 -17.99
N SER A 99 13.27 11.10 -17.45
CA SER A 99 11.92 11.31 -16.93
C SER A 99 10.83 11.21 -18.00
N ARG A 100 11.14 11.48 -19.28
CA ARG A 100 10.22 11.24 -20.40
C ARG A 100 9.93 9.75 -20.53
N TYR A 101 10.98 8.94 -20.60
CA TYR A 101 10.90 7.49 -20.69
C TYR A 101 10.10 6.89 -19.53
N ALA A 102 10.37 7.34 -18.30
CA ALA A 102 9.62 6.94 -17.11
C ALA A 102 8.11 7.24 -17.23
N ILE A 103 7.76 8.45 -17.70
CA ILE A 103 6.37 8.86 -17.92
C ILE A 103 5.72 8.07 -19.09
N ASP A 104 6.47 7.68 -20.11
CA ASP A 104 5.97 6.82 -21.21
C ASP A 104 5.69 5.38 -20.74
N LEU A 105 6.50 4.83 -19.82
CA LEU A 105 6.18 3.54 -19.17
C LEU A 105 4.90 3.64 -18.32
N LEU A 106 4.74 4.71 -17.56
CA LEU A 106 3.50 4.97 -16.80
C LEU A 106 2.30 5.19 -17.74
N HIS A 107 2.50 5.88 -18.87
CA HIS A 107 1.47 6.05 -19.90
C HIS A 107 1.03 4.70 -20.48
N LYS A 108 1.97 3.80 -20.80
CA LYS A 108 1.66 2.43 -21.27
C LYS A 108 0.77 1.69 -20.26
N LEU A 109 1.08 1.76 -18.96
CA LEU A 109 0.25 1.15 -17.91
C LEU A 109 -1.14 1.79 -17.79
N VAL A 110 -1.24 3.14 -17.82
CA VAL A 110 -2.52 3.87 -17.77
C VAL A 110 -3.39 3.59 -19.00
N TYR A 111 -2.80 3.63 -20.19
CA TYR A 111 -3.47 3.36 -21.47
C TYR A 111 -4.02 1.93 -21.49
N PHE A 112 -3.17 0.95 -21.14
CA PHE A 112 -3.55 -0.45 -21.11
C PHE A 112 -4.69 -0.74 -20.12
N CYS A 113 -4.54 -0.30 -18.85
CA CYS A 113 -5.59 -0.44 -17.85
C CYS A 113 -6.88 0.30 -18.28
N SER A 114 -6.78 1.45 -18.95
CA SER A 114 -7.97 2.15 -19.45
C SER A 114 -8.73 1.34 -20.51
N ILE A 115 -8.04 0.70 -21.46
CA ILE A 115 -8.68 -0.14 -22.48
C ILE A 115 -9.39 -1.34 -21.84
N PHE A 116 -8.70 -2.06 -20.96
CA PHE A 116 -9.25 -3.27 -20.35
C PHE A 116 -10.38 -2.97 -19.35
N LEU A 117 -10.35 -1.84 -18.63
CA LEU A 117 -11.41 -1.42 -17.71
C LEU A 117 -12.62 -0.77 -18.40
N HIS A 118 -12.44 -0.13 -19.56
CA HIS A 118 -13.56 0.47 -20.33
C HIS A 118 -14.10 -0.50 -21.40
N SER A 119 -13.98 -1.81 -21.17
CA SER A 119 -14.39 -2.89 -22.09
C SER A 119 -15.91 -3.11 -22.21
N HIS A 120 -16.70 -2.09 -21.87
CA HIS A 120 -18.07 -1.90 -22.38
C HIS A 120 -18.10 -1.02 -23.66
N ALA A 121 -16.95 -0.49 -24.11
CA ALA A 121 -16.83 0.08 -25.45
C ALA A 121 -17.19 -0.99 -26.51
N PRO A 122 -17.96 -0.64 -27.55
CA PRO A 122 -18.49 -1.62 -28.50
C PRO A 122 -17.36 -2.35 -29.25
N ILE A 123 -17.50 -3.67 -29.35
CA ILE A 123 -16.50 -4.63 -29.84
C ILE A 123 -16.07 -4.41 -31.31
N TYR A 124 -16.76 -3.51 -32.03
CA TYR A 124 -16.63 -3.32 -33.47
C TYR A 124 -15.68 -2.19 -33.92
N GLU A 125 -15.15 -1.35 -33.02
CA GLU A 125 -14.21 -0.27 -33.38
C GLU A 125 -12.85 -0.35 -32.66
N LYS A 126 -12.07 -1.38 -33.02
CA LYS A 126 -10.59 -1.32 -33.16
C LYS A 126 -10.05 -2.61 -33.76
N ASN A 127 -8.93 -2.50 -34.49
CA ASN A 127 -8.15 -3.65 -34.98
C ASN A 127 -7.36 -4.32 -33.84
N SER A 128 -8.06 -4.89 -32.85
CA SER A 128 -7.51 -5.35 -31.57
C SER A 128 -6.92 -6.77 -31.59
N TYR A 129 -6.54 -7.28 -32.77
CA TYR A 129 -5.87 -8.57 -32.95
C TYR A 129 -4.56 -8.72 -32.14
N GLU A 130 -3.93 -7.60 -31.78
CA GLU A 130 -2.73 -7.54 -30.93
C GLU A 130 -2.98 -7.92 -29.46
N TYR A 131 -4.23 -7.83 -28.99
CA TYR A 131 -4.60 -8.03 -27.58
C TYR A 131 -5.47 -9.28 -27.35
N ASN A 132 -5.84 -10.01 -28.41
CA ASN A 132 -6.65 -11.24 -28.33
C ASN A 132 -5.79 -12.46 -27.93
N ILE A 133 -5.19 -12.37 -26.74
CA ILE A 133 -4.37 -13.40 -26.11
C ILE A 133 -5.29 -14.26 -25.22
N ASP A 134 -5.17 -15.60 -25.30
CA ASP A 134 -5.92 -16.48 -24.40
C ASP A 134 -5.24 -16.57 -23.02
N TRP A 135 -5.74 -15.74 -22.11
CA TRP A 135 -5.24 -15.62 -20.74
C TRP A 135 -5.33 -16.90 -19.90
N ARG A 136 -6.10 -17.91 -20.34
CA ARG A 136 -6.21 -19.21 -19.64
C ARG A 136 -4.97 -20.08 -19.76
N TYR A 137 -4.17 -19.88 -20.81
CA TYR A 137 -2.93 -20.63 -21.08
C TYR A 137 -1.67 -19.78 -20.90
N ASN A 138 -1.83 -18.56 -20.38
CA ASN A 138 -0.72 -17.67 -20.08
C ASN A 138 -0.28 -17.78 -18.62
N GLU A 139 0.92 -17.27 -18.38
CA GLU A 139 1.59 -17.23 -17.09
C GLU A 139 0.83 -16.42 -16.03
N PHE A 140 0.06 -15.42 -16.47
CA PHE A 140 -0.78 -14.59 -15.62
C PHE A 140 -2.22 -14.66 -16.12
N ALA A 141 -3.19 -14.89 -15.22
CA ALA A 141 -4.61 -14.84 -15.54
C ALA A 141 -5.15 -13.41 -15.74
N ASN A 142 -4.36 -12.38 -15.39
CA ASN A 142 -4.70 -10.96 -15.54
C ASN A 142 -3.60 -10.25 -16.36
N PRO A 143 -3.96 -9.59 -17.48
CA PRO A 143 -2.98 -8.96 -18.36
C PRO A 143 -2.24 -7.77 -17.73
N SER A 144 -2.88 -7.04 -16.81
CA SER A 144 -2.22 -5.94 -16.07
C SER A 144 -1.12 -6.47 -15.14
N VAL A 145 -1.25 -7.70 -14.64
CA VAL A 145 -0.21 -8.36 -13.84
C VAL A 145 0.95 -8.82 -14.73
N GLN A 146 0.70 -9.25 -15.97
CA GLN A 146 1.79 -9.46 -16.93
C GLN A 146 2.52 -8.15 -17.23
N LEU A 147 1.77 -7.06 -17.48
CA LEU A 147 2.34 -5.77 -17.81
C LEU A 147 3.21 -5.21 -16.68
N ILE A 148 2.75 -5.23 -15.43
CA ILE A 148 3.51 -4.66 -14.31
C ILE A 148 4.83 -5.41 -14.08
N ASN A 149 4.85 -6.74 -14.24
CA ASN A 149 6.07 -7.54 -14.14
C ASN A 149 7.04 -7.25 -15.30
N CYS A 150 6.54 -7.12 -16.54
CA CYS A 150 7.37 -6.72 -17.67
C CYS A 150 7.97 -5.31 -17.51
N LEU A 151 7.17 -4.33 -17.05
CA LEU A 151 7.66 -2.98 -16.77
C LEU A 151 8.67 -2.95 -15.63
N ALA A 152 8.48 -3.75 -14.57
CA ALA A 152 9.45 -3.89 -13.49
C ALA A 152 10.77 -4.52 -13.99
N ILE A 153 10.72 -5.56 -14.84
CA ILE A 153 11.91 -6.13 -15.49
C ILE A 153 12.62 -5.12 -16.39
N GLU A 154 11.87 -4.29 -17.14
CA GLU A 154 12.45 -3.21 -17.94
C GLU A 154 13.15 -2.18 -17.04
N VAL A 155 12.53 -1.75 -15.93
CA VAL A 155 13.17 -0.88 -14.92
C VAL A 155 14.43 -1.54 -14.34
N PHE A 156 14.40 -2.85 -14.05
CA PHE A 156 15.57 -3.61 -13.59
C PHE A 156 16.72 -3.65 -14.62
N PHE A 157 16.48 -3.43 -15.91
CA PHE A 157 17.56 -3.37 -16.91
C PHE A 157 18.47 -2.15 -16.68
N TYR A 158 17.90 -1.00 -16.32
CA TYR A 158 18.61 0.29 -16.23
C TYR A 158 19.31 0.54 -14.88
N THR A 159 19.05 -0.27 -13.86
CA THR A 159 19.57 -0.09 -12.49
C THR A 159 21.10 0.00 -12.43
N GLY A 160 21.63 1.13 -11.96
CA GLY A 160 23.08 1.34 -11.87
C GLY A 160 23.74 1.86 -13.16
N GLN A 161 22.96 2.33 -14.14
CA GLN A 161 23.46 3.40 -15.01
C GLN A 161 23.66 4.69 -14.19
N GLU A 162 24.64 5.51 -14.55
CA GLU A 162 25.08 6.68 -13.76
C GLU A 162 23.96 7.67 -13.42
N ASN A 163 22.99 7.85 -14.33
CA ASN A 163 21.87 8.77 -14.16
C ASN A 163 20.57 8.09 -13.65
N PHE A 164 20.59 6.79 -13.36
CA PHE A 164 19.40 6.05 -12.95
C PHE A 164 19.07 6.30 -11.47
N ASN A 165 18.13 7.22 -11.23
CA ASN A 165 17.55 7.48 -9.92
C ASN A 165 16.01 7.27 -9.98
N PRO A 166 15.48 6.13 -9.49
CA PRO A 166 14.07 5.77 -9.68
C PRO A 166 13.09 6.76 -9.01
N TRP A 167 13.44 7.33 -7.85
CA TRP A 167 12.60 8.36 -7.22
C TRP A 167 12.55 9.64 -8.07
N LYS A 168 13.71 10.16 -8.51
CA LYS A 168 13.79 11.35 -9.35
C LYS A 168 13.13 11.17 -10.73
N LEU A 169 13.13 9.95 -11.25
CA LEU A 169 12.58 9.60 -12.56
C LEU A 169 11.05 9.37 -12.54
N PHE A 170 10.54 8.70 -11.50
CA PHE A 170 9.11 8.31 -11.43
C PHE A 170 8.27 9.13 -10.45
N ALA A 171 8.79 9.52 -9.28
CA ALA A 171 8.00 10.12 -8.21
C ALA A 171 8.10 11.65 -8.19
N GLU A 172 9.32 12.19 -8.32
CA GLU A 172 9.57 13.64 -8.23
C GLU A 172 8.79 14.49 -9.27
N PRO A 173 8.54 14.06 -10.53
CA PRO A 173 7.74 14.85 -11.49
C PRO A 173 6.29 15.12 -11.03
N PHE A 174 5.72 14.27 -10.17
CA PHE A 174 4.40 14.51 -9.56
C PHE A 174 4.45 15.58 -8.45
N ILE A 175 5.64 15.86 -7.89
CA ILE A 175 5.87 16.78 -6.76
C ILE A 175 6.28 18.16 -7.25
N THR A 176 7.15 18.23 -8.27
CA THR A 176 7.64 19.48 -8.86
C THR A 176 6.72 20.06 -9.95
N ALA A 177 5.67 19.33 -10.34
CA ALA A 177 4.78 19.67 -11.45
C ALA A 177 5.51 19.87 -12.80
N ASP A 178 6.59 19.11 -13.03
CA ASP A 178 7.38 19.13 -14.27
C ASP A 178 6.60 18.42 -15.40
N ALA A 179 5.70 19.18 -16.02
CA ALA A 179 4.44 18.66 -16.56
C ALA A 179 4.55 18.04 -17.95
N GLN A 180 4.90 16.75 -18.00
CA GLN A 180 4.60 15.88 -19.15
C GLN A 180 3.42 14.92 -18.90
N ILE A 181 2.80 15.01 -17.72
CA ILE A 181 1.66 14.19 -17.29
C ILE A 181 0.35 14.95 -17.55
N PRO A 182 -0.60 14.42 -18.37
CA PRO A 182 -1.87 15.10 -18.63
C PRO A 182 -2.73 15.25 -17.38
N ARG A 183 -3.07 16.49 -16.97
CA ARG A 183 -3.84 16.81 -15.75
C ARG A 183 -5.11 15.98 -15.59
N ALA A 184 -5.88 15.82 -16.67
CA ALA A 184 -7.13 15.03 -16.70
C ALA A 184 -6.95 13.54 -16.36
N ASN A 185 -5.73 13.00 -16.44
CA ASN A 185 -5.39 11.63 -16.08
C ASN A 185 -4.40 11.54 -14.91
N PHE A 186 -4.04 12.65 -14.24
CA PHE A 186 -2.98 12.70 -13.21
C PHE A 186 -3.13 11.60 -12.15
N LEU A 187 -4.33 11.42 -11.59
CA LEU A 187 -4.60 10.38 -10.59
C LEU A 187 -4.42 8.95 -11.13
N LYS A 188 -4.64 8.71 -12.42
CA LYS A 188 -4.38 7.41 -13.06
C LYS A 188 -2.88 7.15 -13.19
N TYR A 189 -2.11 8.17 -13.57
CA TYR A 189 -0.64 8.10 -13.61
C TYR A 189 -0.04 7.94 -12.20
N LEU A 190 -0.59 8.63 -11.20
CA LEU A 190 -0.21 8.50 -9.80
C LEU A 190 -0.43 7.06 -9.31
N ASN A 191 -1.62 6.52 -9.57
CA ASN A 191 -1.95 5.13 -9.27
C ASN A 191 -1.05 4.12 -10.00
N ALA A 192 -0.74 4.37 -11.28
CA ALA A 192 0.21 3.56 -12.07
C ALA A 192 1.64 3.61 -11.50
N MET A 193 2.08 4.76 -11.00
CA MET A 193 3.36 4.94 -10.31
C MET A 193 3.39 4.15 -9.00
N GLY A 194 2.33 4.23 -8.17
CA GLY A 194 2.22 3.45 -6.95
C GLY A 194 2.22 1.94 -7.19
N LEU A 195 1.47 1.47 -8.20
CA LEU A 195 1.51 0.08 -8.66
C LEU A 195 2.93 -0.36 -9.06
N LEU A 196 3.65 0.46 -9.84
CA LEU A 196 5.02 0.14 -10.25
C LEU A 196 5.98 0.06 -9.07
N PHE A 197 5.92 1.01 -8.12
CA PHE A 197 6.75 0.95 -6.91
C PHE A 197 6.42 -0.27 -6.03
N SER A 198 5.18 -0.75 -5.99
CA SER A 198 4.83 -2.00 -5.27
C SER A 198 5.42 -3.27 -5.90
N ALA A 199 5.85 -3.21 -7.16
CA ALA A 199 6.55 -4.28 -7.88
C ALA A 199 8.09 -4.08 -7.90
N LEU A 200 8.62 -3.15 -7.12
CA LEU A 200 10.07 -2.86 -7.04
C LEU A 200 10.60 -3.08 -5.60
N PRO A 201 11.79 -3.68 -5.43
CA PRO A 201 12.42 -3.84 -4.12
C PRO A 201 12.65 -2.51 -3.37
N GLU A 202 12.88 -2.61 -2.06
CA GLU A 202 13.08 -1.47 -1.15
C GLU A 202 14.02 -0.38 -1.70
N PHE A 203 15.12 -0.78 -2.34
CA PHE A 203 16.09 0.13 -2.95
C PHE A 203 15.45 1.24 -3.79
N TYR A 204 14.43 0.93 -4.61
CA TYR A 204 13.88 1.86 -5.60
C TYR A 204 13.11 3.00 -4.94
N TRP A 205 12.56 2.79 -3.75
CA TRP A 205 11.86 3.81 -2.97
C TRP A 205 12.63 4.31 -1.73
N THR A 206 13.87 3.88 -1.48
CA THR A 206 14.69 4.40 -0.35
C THR A 206 14.76 5.93 -0.26
N GLN A 207 14.80 6.64 -1.39
CA GLN A 207 14.85 8.12 -1.41
C GLN A 207 13.54 8.79 -0.98
N LEU A 208 12.42 8.06 -0.89
CA LEU A 208 11.21 8.52 -0.22
C LEU A 208 11.53 9.04 1.18
N PHE A 209 12.42 8.35 1.91
CA PHE A 209 12.78 8.66 3.29
C PHE A 209 13.60 9.94 3.41
N GLU A 210 14.56 10.16 2.52
CA GLU A 210 15.31 11.41 2.44
C GLU A 210 14.38 12.57 2.04
N ARG A 211 13.56 12.36 1.00
CA ARG A 211 12.61 13.37 0.51
C ARG A 211 11.56 13.72 1.57
N MET A 212 11.16 12.75 2.39
CA MET A 212 10.25 12.98 3.52
C MET A 212 10.85 13.96 4.53
N ASN A 213 12.08 13.73 5.00
CA ASN A 213 12.76 14.68 5.89
C ASN A 213 12.84 16.08 5.27
N GLN A 214 13.20 16.19 3.98
CA GLN A 214 13.23 17.47 3.26
C GLN A 214 11.86 18.17 3.19
N ILE A 215 10.75 17.43 3.09
CA ILE A 215 9.38 17.98 3.10
C ILE A 215 8.96 18.40 4.51
N PHE A 216 9.31 17.63 5.55
CA PHE A 216 9.03 17.98 6.95
C PHE A 216 9.81 19.23 7.41
N GLU A 217 10.99 19.49 6.84
CA GLU A 217 11.77 20.72 7.09
C GLU A 217 11.49 21.84 6.07
N HIS A 218 10.53 21.66 5.14
CA HIS A 218 10.35 22.59 4.05
C HIS A 218 9.79 23.95 4.49
N PRO A 219 10.32 25.10 4.03
CA PRO A 219 9.87 26.42 4.45
C PRO A 219 8.37 26.71 4.25
N LEU A 220 7.70 26.07 3.29
CA LEU A 220 6.23 26.20 3.14
C LEU A 220 5.48 25.61 4.34
N LEU A 221 5.93 24.48 4.89
CA LEU A 221 5.31 23.85 6.05
C LEU A 221 5.66 24.61 7.34
N LEU A 222 6.92 25.04 7.47
CA LEU A 222 7.42 25.74 8.67
C LEU A 222 6.92 27.20 8.78
N ARG A 223 6.51 27.83 7.68
CA ARG A 223 6.00 29.22 7.65
C ARG A 223 4.47 29.31 7.45
N CYS A 224 3.78 28.20 7.24
CA CYS A 224 2.32 28.17 7.17
C CYS A 224 1.73 28.62 8.51
N SER A 225 0.68 29.45 8.49
CA SER A 225 -0.11 29.69 9.70
C SER A 225 -0.72 28.35 10.15
N PRO A 226 -0.76 28.03 11.46
CA PRO A 226 -1.46 26.85 11.95
C PRO A 226 -2.96 26.84 11.59
N THR A 227 -3.57 27.97 11.24
CA THR A 227 -4.94 28.02 10.71
C THR A 227 -5.08 27.45 9.30
N ASP A 228 -4.05 27.63 8.46
CA ASP A 228 -4.15 27.43 7.01
C ASP A 228 -3.59 26.05 6.59
N ILE A 229 -3.06 25.28 7.55
CA ILE A 229 -2.40 23.99 7.35
C ILE A 229 -3.33 22.93 6.75
N MET A 230 -4.61 22.93 7.13
CA MET A 230 -5.59 21.98 6.58
C MET A 230 -5.78 22.23 5.08
N ASP A 231 -5.89 23.50 4.68
CA ASP A 231 -6.00 23.90 3.28
C ASP A 231 -4.69 23.68 2.53
N LEU A 232 -3.52 23.87 3.17
CA LEU A 232 -2.21 23.56 2.60
C LEU A 232 -2.09 22.06 2.22
N LEU A 233 -2.63 21.18 3.07
CA LEU A 233 -2.59 19.73 2.90
C LEU A 233 -3.72 19.17 2.03
N ASN A 234 -4.78 19.94 1.75
CA ASN A 234 -5.93 19.53 0.93
C ASN A 234 -5.56 19.41 -0.56
N PHE A 235 -4.97 18.28 -0.94
CA PHE A 235 -4.60 17.98 -2.33
C PHE A 235 -5.79 18.08 -3.29
N ARG A 236 -6.99 17.61 -2.91
CA ARG A 236 -8.15 17.55 -3.81
C ARG A 236 -8.58 18.94 -4.26
N GLU A 237 -8.76 19.85 -3.31
CA GLU A 237 -9.22 21.22 -3.60
C GLU A 237 -8.15 22.01 -4.35
N ARG A 238 -6.89 21.90 -3.94
CA ARG A 238 -5.76 22.53 -4.64
C ARG A 238 -5.62 22.04 -6.08
N PHE A 239 -5.74 20.74 -6.31
CA PHE A 239 -5.67 20.15 -7.64
C PHE A 239 -6.90 20.51 -8.51
N CYS A 240 -8.06 20.81 -7.92
CA CYS A 240 -9.19 21.38 -8.66
C CYS A 240 -8.96 22.86 -9.01
N THR A 241 -8.47 23.65 -8.05
CA THR A 241 -8.28 25.12 -8.17
C THR A 241 -7.00 25.53 -8.90
N HIS A 242 -6.13 24.58 -9.28
CA HIS A 242 -4.82 24.84 -9.90
C HIS A 242 -3.86 25.58 -8.95
N THR A 243 -3.94 25.26 -7.65
CA THR A 243 -3.11 25.82 -6.57
C THR A 243 -2.35 24.75 -5.78
N GLU A 244 -2.05 23.62 -6.43
CA GLU A 244 -1.22 22.55 -5.89
C GLU A 244 0.16 23.03 -5.41
N ASN A 245 0.64 22.42 -4.33
CA ASN A 245 1.94 22.68 -3.76
C ASN A 245 2.68 21.35 -3.52
N MET A 246 4.01 21.40 -3.42
CA MET A 246 4.84 20.20 -3.28
C MET A 246 4.53 19.36 -2.03
N VAL A 247 3.97 19.93 -0.96
CA VAL A 247 3.61 19.19 0.27
C VAL A 247 2.36 18.35 0.03
N CYS A 248 1.28 18.93 -0.52
CA CYS A 248 0.07 18.15 -0.84
C CYS A 248 0.31 17.14 -1.97
N CYS A 249 1.16 17.47 -2.95
CA CYS A 249 1.56 16.52 -4.00
C CYS A 249 2.43 15.39 -3.45
N PHE A 250 3.35 15.67 -2.52
CA PHE A 250 4.12 14.63 -1.82
C PHE A 250 3.18 13.68 -1.05
N VAL A 251 2.23 14.20 -0.27
CA VAL A 251 1.22 13.37 0.43
C VAL A 251 0.50 12.44 -0.56
N ALA A 252 0.05 12.95 -1.72
CA ALA A 252 -0.61 12.13 -2.74
C ALA A 252 0.31 11.03 -3.33
N VAL A 253 1.59 11.34 -3.59
CA VAL A 253 2.59 10.35 -4.03
C VAL A 253 2.79 9.26 -2.99
N VAL A 254 2.99 9.62 -1.72
CA VAL A 254 3.20 8.67 -0.62
C VAL A 254 1.97 7.79 -0.42
N HIS A 255 0.78 8.39 -0.38
CA HIS A 255 -0.49 7.67 -0.29
C HIS A 255 -0.65 6.66 -1.43
N SER A 256 -0.29 7.03 -2.66
CA SER A 256 -0.40 6.12 -3.80
C SER A 256 0.60 4.96 -3.76
N ILE A 257 1.82 5.17 -3.24
CA ILE A 257 2.79 4.08 -3.07
C ILE A 257 2.31 3.11 -1.98
N TRP A 258 1.86 3.62 -0.84
CA TRP A 258 1.37 2.78 0.27
C TRP A 258 0.00 2.14 0.00
N LEU A 259 -0.82 2.66 -0.91
CA LEU A 259 -2.07 2.02 -1.32
C LEU A 259 -1.80 0.64 -1.96
N HIS A 260 -0.73 0.52 -2.74
CA HIS A 260 -0.38 -0.71 -3.48
C HIS A 260 0.71 -1.55 -2.80
N GLY A 261 1.57 -0.94 -1.97
CA GLY A 261 2.59 -1.67 -1.20
C GLY A 261 1.99 -2.68 -0.22
N SER A 262 2.54 -3.89 -0.15
CA SER A 262 2.16 -4.91 0.83
C SER A 262 2.53 -4.50 2.28
N ILE A 263 2.00 -5.20 3.29
CA ILE A 263 2.33 -4.99 4.71
C ILE A 263 3.86 -4.89 4.99
N SER A 264 4.67 -5.64 4.23
CA SER A 264 6.14 -5.63 4.32
C SER A 264 6.79 -4.31 3.87
N HIS A 265 6.10 -3.51 3.03
CA HIS A 265 6.55 -2.17 2.65
C HIS A 265 6.23 -1.13 3.74
N LEU A 266 5.21 -1.37 4.57
CA LEU A 266 4.81 -0.47 5.65
C LEU A 266 5.71 -0.59 6.90
N GLN A 267 6.35 -1.76 7.11
CA GLN A 267 7.22 -1.97 8.27
C GLN A 267 8.51 -1.12 8.25
N PRO A 268 9.28 -0.99 7.15
CA PRO A 268 10.40 -0.05 7.07
C PRO A 268 9.98 1.41 7.28
N PHE A 269 8.77 1.78 6.84
CA PHE A 269 8.23 3.11 7.11
C PHE A 269 7.92 3.33 8.60
N LEU A 270 7.38 2.36 9.32
CA LEU A 270 7.19 2.46 10.77
C LEU A 270 8.51 2.75 11.50
N VAL A 271 9.56 1.99 11.15
CA VAL A 271 10.92 2.18 11.69
C VAL A 271 11.43 3.59 11.36
N LEU A 272 11.17 4.12 10.16
CA LEU A 272 11.52 5.49 9.81
C LEU A 272 10.85 6.53 10.71
N ILE A 273 9.54 6.43 10.95
CA ILE A 273 8.84 7.42 11.79
C ILE A 273 9.43 7.40 13.20
N GLN A 274 9.57 6.20 13.79
CA GLN A 274 10.05 6.00 15.15
C GLN A 274 11.51 6.43 15.35
N THR A 275 12.37 6.24 14.35
CA THR A 275 13.82 6.53 14.47
C THR A 275 14.23 7.91 13.98
N GLN A 276 13.67 8.40 12.87
CA GLN A 276 14.07 9.65 12.22
C GLN A 276 13.03 10.76 12.40
N LEU A 277 11.78 10.56 11.95
CA LEU A 277 10.80 11.66 11.93
C LEU A 277 10.44 12.14 13.35
N LEU A 278 10.47 11.26 14.36
CA LEU A 278 10.33 11.61 15.77
C LEU A 278 11.40 12.63 16.27
N GLN A 279 12.53 12.76 15.56
CA GLN A 279 13.57 13.76 15.83
C GLN A 279 13.35 15.05 15.03
N THR A 280 12.84 14.92 13.80
CA THR A 280 12.56 16.02 12.86
C THR A 280 11.32 16.85 13.25
N ILE A 281 10.28 16.18 13.76
CA ILE A 281 8.97 16.77 14.08
C ILE A 281 9.03 17.50 15.44
N LYS A 282 8.78 18.81 15.40
CA LYS A 282 8.93 19.77 16.51
C LYS A 282 7.79 20.79 16.60
N ASN A 283 6.96 20.92 15.57
CA ASN A 283 5.81 21.83 15.56
C ASN A 283 4.51 21.15 15.09
N GLU A 284 3.41 21.85 15.30
CA GLU A 284 2.05 21.40 15.00
C GLU A 284 1.78 21.18 13.50
N ASN A 285 2.34 22.01 12.61
CA ASN A 285 2.16 21.83 11.16
C ASN A 285 2.77 20.50 10.68
N GLN A 286 3.95 20.18 11.20
CA GLN A 286 4.61 18.88 10.99
C GLN A 286 3.79 17.73 11.60
N LEU A 287 3.23 17.89 12.80
CA LEU A 287 2.37 16.87 13.42
C LEU A 287 1.15 16.53 12.54
N LEU A 288 0.47 17.55 12.02
CA LEU A 288 -0.71 17.38 11.16
C LEU A 288 -0.35 16.75 9.80
N LEU A 289 0.82 17.07 9.23
CA LEU A 289 1.35 16.35 8.06
C LEU A 289 1.59 14.86 8.38
N ALA A 290 2.18 14.54 9.53
CA ALA A 290 2.40 13.15 9.94
C ALA A 290 1.08 12.38 10.13
N PHE A 291 0.06 13.01 10.71
CA PHE A 291 -1.28 12.42 10.83
C PHE A 291 -1.94 12.21 9.46
N GLN A 292 -1.83 13.18 8.55
CA GLN A 292 -2.36 13.07 7.19
C GLN A 292 -1.67 11.94 6.39
N LEU A 293 -0.39 11.67 6.64
CA LEU A 293 0.30 10.51 6.09
C LEU A 293 -0.21 9.19 6.71
N ILE A 294 -0.19 9.06 8.05
CA ILE A 294 -0.46 7.79 8.76
C ILE A 294 -1.95 7.39 8.70
N GLY A 295 -2.85 8.34 8.93
CA GLY A 295 -4.28 8.10 9.20
C GLY A 295 -5.00 7.16 8.23
N PRO A 296 -4.93 7.39 6.90
CA PRO A 296 -5.65 6.57 5.91
C PRO A 296 -5.28 5.07 5.90
N PHE A 297 -4.13 4.70 6.46
CA PHE A 297 -3.61 3.33 6.42
C PHE A 297 -3.92 2.53 7.69
N LEU A 298 -4.39 3.18 8.75
CA LEU A 298 -4.63 2.51 10.04
C LEU A 298 -5.67 1.38 9.93
N GLN A 299 -6.79 1.60 9.23
CA GLN A 299 -7.82 0.57 8.98
C GLN A 299 -7.29 -0.60 8.13
N ARG A 300 -6.38 -0.31 7.19
CA ARG A 300 -5.73 -1.35 6.37
C ARG A 300 -4.76 -2.18 7.21
N ILE A 301 -3.92 -1.55 8.02
CA ILE A 301 -2.99 -2.22 8.94
C ILE A 301 -3.76 -3.02 10.00
N GLN A 302 -4.92 -2.52 10.48
CA GLN A 302 -5.82 -3.25 11.38
C GLN A 302 -6.33 -4.56 10.76
N THR A 303 -6.59 -4.56 9.46
CA THR A 303 -7.05 -5.72 8.68
C THR A 303 -5.91 -6.70 8.36
N GLU A 304 -4.72 -6.21 8.04
CA GLU A 304 -3.57 -7.03 7.60
C GLU A 304 -2.68 -7.54 8.76
N SER A 305 -2.53 -6.78 9.84
CA SER A 305 -1.69 -7.16 11.00
C SER A 305 -2.01 -6.33 12.25
N THR A 306 -2.83 -6.89 13.14
CA THR A 306 -3.15 -6.29 14.45
C THR A 306 -1.90 -6.07 15.32
N LYS A 307 -0.84 -6.87 15.16
CA LYS A 307 0.43 -6.61 15.86
C LYS A 307 1.07 -5.31 15.37
N LEU A 308 1.22 -5.15 14.05
CA LEU A 308 1.84 -3.96 13.46
C LEU A 308 0.99 -2.71 13.74
N LEU A 309 -0.34 -2.86 13.84
CA LEU A 309 -1.26 -1.79 14.22
C LEU A 309 -0.91 -1.18 15.59
N LEU A 310 -0.69 -2.00 16.61
CA LEU A 310 -0.37 -1.51 17.96
C LEU A 310 0.94 -0.72 17.97
N GLU A 311 1.93 -1.17 17.20
CA GLU A 311 3.23 -0.49 17.05
C GLU A 311 3.09 0.84 16.26
N PHE A 312 2.20 0.92 15.25
CA PHE A 312 1.88 2.15 14.51
C PHE A 312 1.08 3.16 15.33
N VAL A 313 0.04 2.72 16.04
CA VAL A 313 -0.93 3.63 16.67
C VAL A 313 -0.36 4.33 17.90
N ILE A 314 0.69 3.79 18.50
CA ILE A 314 1.52 4.46 19.51
C ILE A 314 2.18 5.74 18.95
N VAL A 315 2.58 5.75 17.67
CA VAL A 315 3.41 6.81 17.08
C VAL A 315 2.74 8.20 17.09
N PRO A 316 1.45 8.36 16.75
CA PRO A 316 0.72 9.62 16.97
C PRO A 316 0.83 10.20 18.39
N TYR A 317 0.82 9.36 19.44
CA TYR A 317 0.91 9.82 20.83
C TYR A 317 2.34 10.24 21.19
N ASP A 318 3.34 9.42 20.83
CA ASP A 318 4.75 9.75 21.02
C ASP A 318 5.14 11.05 20.25
N LEU A 319 4.55 11.29 19.08
CA LEU A 319 4.70 12.54 18.32
C LEU A 319 4.04 13.76 18.98
N ILE A 320 2.86 13.61 19.58
CA ILE A 320 2.21 14.70 20.34
C ILE A 320 3.09 15.10 21.52
N ALA A 321 3.54 14.12 22.32
CA ALA A 321 4.46 14.36 23.42
C ALA A 321 5.72 15.09 22.96
N ARG A 322 6.24 14.74 21.77
CA ARG A 322 7.41 15.40 21.21
C ARG A 322 7.16 16.88 20.87
N VAL A 323 6.04 17.20 20.22
CA VAL A 323 5.71 18.59 19.87
C VAL A 323 5.36 19.42 21.10
N ASP A 324 4.68 18.83 22.08
CA ASP A 324 4.37 19.47 23.37
C ASP A 324 5.64 19.89 24.14
N THR A 325 6.77 19.15 24.02
CA THR A 325 8.07 19.59 24.57
C THR A 325 8.74 20.77 23.84
N HIS A 326 8.26 21.15 22.65
CA HIS A 326 8.83 22.24 21.83
C HIS A 326 7.89 23.45 21.64
N GLN A 327 6.57 23.23 21.69
CA GLN A 327 5.55 24.23 21.35
C GLN A 327 4.56 24.38 22.52
N GLN A 328 4.57 25.55 23.18
CA GLN A 328 3.78 25.81 24.41
C GLN A 328 2.27 25.86 24.21
N SER A 329 1.78 25.99 22.97
CA SER A 329 0.36 26.15 22.66
C SER A 329 0.02 25.58 21.29
N PHE A 330 -1.00 24.72 21.25
CA PHE A 330 -1.58 24.19 20.02
C PHE A 330 -2.79 25.03 19.57
N VAL A 331 -3.03 25.11 18.26
CA VAL A 331 -4.17 25.82 17.66
C VAL A 331 -5.30 24.85 17.30
N ASN A 332 -4.99 23.81 16.53
CA ASN A 332 -5.89 22.77 16.02
C ASN A 332 -6.17 21.67 17.04
N VAL A 333 -6.30 22.04 18.33
CA VAL A 333 -6.51 21.11 19.45
C VAL A 333 -7.65 20.14 19.18
N ASP A 334 -8.76 20.65 18.62
CA ASP A 334 -9.95 19.85 18.36
C ASP A 334 -9.78 18.89 17.18
N THR A 335 -9.05 19.29 16.13
CA THR A 335 -8.68 18.40 15.01
C THR A 335 -7.78 17.25 15.48
N ILE A 336 -6.77 17.57 16.31
CA ILE A 336 -5.86 16.59 16.92
C ILE A 336 -6.65 15.63 17.82
N ALA A 337 -7.51 16.16 18.71
CA ALA A 337 -8.31 15.34 19.61
C ALA A 337 -9.28 14.42 18.86
N ASN A 338 -10.00 14.95 17.85
CA ASN A 338 -10.94 14.16 17.05
C ASN A 338 -10.25 13.00 16.31
N PHE A 339 -9.02 13.21 15.80
CA PHE A 339 -8.23 12.15 15.18
C PHE A 339 -7.83 11.05 16.19
N LEU A 340 -7.39 11.43 17.40
CA LEU A 340 -7.08 10.44 18.46
C LEU A 340 -8.33 9.70 18.96
N TYR A 341 -9.47 10.36 19.08
CA TYR A 341 -10.74 9.70 19.43
C TYR A 341 -11.21 8.74 18.33
N HIS A 342 -11.06 9.08 17.05
CA HIS A 342 -11.29 8.14 15.96
C HIS A 342 -10.39 6.90 16.07
N ILE A 343 -9.10 7.10 16.37
CA ILE A 343 -8.15 6.02 16.64
C ILE A 343 -8.61 5.13 17.82
N LYS A 344 -9.02 5.72 18.95
CA LYS A 344 -9.55 4.94 20.09
C LYS A 344 -10.79 4.14 19.68
N TYR A 345 -11.83 4.79 19.19
CA TYR A 345 -13.14 4.16 19.07
C TYR A 345 -13.33 3.29 17.81
N ILE A 346 -12.57 3.52 16.73
CA ILE A 346 -12.71 2.78 15.46
C ILE A 346 -11.58 1.77 15.24
N VAL A 347 -10.35 2.08 15.71
CA VAL A 347 -9.14 1.36 15.27
C VAL A 347 -8.60 0.40 16.35
N VAL A 348 -8.46 0.82 17.60
CA VAL A 348 -7.72 0.04 18.64
C VAL A 348 -8.52 -0.30 19.90
N GLY A 349 -9.59 0.43 20.19
CA GLY A 349 -10.30 0.32 21.46
C GLY A 349 -9.37 0.66 22.64
N ASP A 350 -9.51 -0.06 23.74
CA ASP A 350 -8.71 0.13 24.96
C ASP A 350 -7.36 -0.61 24.95
N ALA A 351 -6.96 -1.27 23.84
CA ALA A 351 -5.81 -2.19 23.80
C ALA A 351 -4.42 -1.57 24.02
N ILE A 352 -4.30 -0.24 24.00
CA ILE A 352 -3.07 0.50 24.36
C ILE A 352 -3.30 1.56 25.46
N ARG A 353 -4.45 1.52 26.15
CA ARG A 353 -4.91 2.56 27.10
C ARG A 353 -3.82 3.00 28.07
N ASP A 354 -3.13 2.06 28.71
CA ASP A 354 -2.17 2.37 29.78
C ASP A 354 -0.96 3.17 29.28
N ARG A 355 -0.58 3.00 28.01
CA ARG A 355 0.46 3.83 27.36
C ARG A 355 -0.10 5.18 26.92
N ILE A 356 -1.35 5.25 26.42
CA ILE A 356 -2.02 6.53 26.14
C ILE A 356 -2.12 7.36 27.43
N GLU A 357 -2.55 6.76 28.54
CA GLU A 357 -2.70 7.43 29.84
C GLU A 357 -1.36 7.96 30.36
N THR A 358 -0.29 7.18 30.21
CA THR A 358 1.09 7.61 30.51
C THR A 358 1.52 8.80 29.64
N VAL A 359 1.13 8.87 28.36
CA VAL A 359 1.45 10.01 27.50
C VAL A 359 0.59 11.23 27.83
N VAL A 360 -0.73 11.08 27.89
CA VAL A 360 -1.71 12.17 28.05
C VAL A 360 -1.56 12.86 29.42
N SER A 361 -1.24 12.13 30.48
CA SER A 361 -0.99 12.71 31.81
C SER A 361 0.25 13.62 31.85
N ASN A 362 1.28 13.31 31.04
CA ASN A 362 2.54 14.05 30.97
C ASN A 362 2.53 15.23 29.96
N LEU A 363 1.41 15.53 29.30
CA LEU A 363 1.30 16.69 28.40
C LEU A 363 1.22 18.00 29.20
N HIS A 364 2.06 18.96 28.81
CA HIS A 364 2.11 20.30 29.39
C HIS A 364 0.96 21.18 28.89
N CYS A 365 0.52 20.99 27.63
CA CYS A 365 -0.57 21.78 27.07
C CYS A 365 -1.93 21.37 27.67
N GLU A 366 -2.36 22.08 28.70
CA GLU A 366 -3.61 21.84 29.43
C GLU A 366 -4.87 21.83 28.53
N LYS A 367 -4.89 22.66 27.47
CA LYS A 367 -5.97 22.65 26.46
C LYS A 367 -6.09 21.30 25.75
N LEU A 368 -4.95 20.68 25.41
CA LEU A 368 -4.94 19.37 24.78
C LEU A 368 -5.26 18.29 25.82
N ARG A 369 -4.58 18.29 26.97
CA ARG A 369 -4.83 17.32 28.07
C ARG A 369 -6.30 17.25 28.51
N SER A 370 -6.97 18.39 28.63
CA SER A 370 -8.40 18.45 28.98
C SER A 370 -9.30 17.93 27.86
N ARG A 371 -9.03 18.25 26.59
CA ARG A 371 -9.78 17.67 25.45
C ARG A 371 -9.53 16.18 25.27
N LEU A 372 -8.36 15.66 25.62
CA LEU A 372 -8.02 14.22 25.55
C LEU A 372 -8.47 13.42 26.80
N HIS A 373 -9.12 14.03 27.79
CA HIS A 373 -9.43 13.37 29.08
C HIS A 373 -10.20 12.04 28.94
N PHE A 374 -11.13 11.94 27.99
CA PHE A 374 -11.95 10.74 27.78
C PHE A 374 -11.23 9.60 27.01
N LEU A 375 -10.01 9.84 26.50
CA LEU A 375 -9.17 8.75 25.98
C LEU A 375 -8.71 7.80 27.11
N CYS A 376 -8.47 8.31 28.32
CA CYS A 376 -8.10 7.51 29.48
C CYS A 376 -9.33 6.90 30.19
N ALA A 377 -10.51 7.52 30.04
CA ALA A 377 -11.74 7.04 30.66
C ALA A 377 -12.11 5.62 30.19
N LYS A 378 -12.52 4.77 31.14
CA LYS A 378 -13.03 3.43 30.86
C LYS A 378 -14.33 3.48 30.06
N THR A 379 -14.44 2.59 29.08
CA THR A 379 -15.65 2.42 28.28
C THR A 379 -16.68 1.57 29.05
N ASP A 380 -17.22 2.10 30.16
CA ASP A 380 -18.14 1.39 31.05
C ASP A 380 -19.55 1.25 30.43
N VAL A 381 -19.72 0.26 29.55
CA VAL A 381 -20.98 -0.09 28.86
C VAL A 381 -22.11 -0.50 29.85
N SER A 382 -21.78 -0.73 31.12
CA SER A 382 -22.70 -1.20 32.17
C SER A 382 -23.60 -0.13 32.80
N SER A 383 -23.34 1.16 32.57
CA SER A 383 -23.80 2.24 33.48
C SER A 383 -25.02 3.04 33.01
N SER A 384 -25.64 2.72 31.87
CA SER A 384 -26.73 3.50 31.26
C SER A 384 -28.16 3.03 31.61
N MET A 385 -28.33 2.21 32.66
CA MET A 385 -29.66 1.83 33.20
C MET A 385 -29.78 1.97 34.73
N HIS A 386 -29.64 3.20 35.23
CA HIS A 386 -30.39 3.62 36.42
C HIS A 386 -30.64 5.14 36.41
N VAL A 387 -31.79 5.55 35.87
CA VAL A 387 -32.31 6.92 36.08
C VAL A 387 -32.81 7.03 37.51
N GLN A 388 -32.57 8.17 38.15
CA GLN A 388 -32.96 8.43 39.53
C GLN A 388 -34.48 8.63 39.65
N GLY A 389 -35.12 7.90 40.58
CA GLY A 389 -36.45 8.21 41.09
C GLY A 389 -36.34 8.82 42.48
N SER A 390 -36.56 10.13 42.61
CA SER A 390 -36.53 10.85 43.89
C SER A 390 -37.94 10.94 44.49
N ALA A 391 -38.07 10.58 45.76
CA ALA A 391 -39.28 10.81 46.56
C ALA A 391 -38.93 11.01 48.05
N THR A 392 -39.67 11.91 48.70
CA THR A 392 -39.51 12.26 50.13
C THR A 392 -40.19 11.24 51.05
N GLY A 393 -39.64 11.02 52.24
CA GLY A 393 -40.14 10.02 53.18
C GLY A 393 -41.25 10.48 54.15
N ALA A 394 -41.92 9.49 54.74
CA ALA A 394 -42.77 9.61 55.93
C ALA A 394 -42.68 8.29 56.76
N THR A 395 -43.02 8.34 58.05
CA THR A 395 -42.77 7.29 59.06
C THR A 395 -43.97 6.30 59.25
N PRO A 396 -43.84 5.20 60.04
CA PRO A 396 -44.45 3.91 59.68
C PRO A 396 -45.67 3.48 60.52
N MET A 397 -46.34 2.40 60.12
CA MET A 397 -47.10 1.53 61.04
C MET A 397 -47.26 0.06 60.56
N SER A 398 -47.61 -0.78 61.53
CA SER A 398 -48.04 -2.20 61.52
C SER A 398 -49.06 -2.56 60.39
N THR A 399 -49.36 -3.82 60.00
CA THR A 399 -49.48 -5.06 60.81
C THR A 399 -49.53 -6.34 59.94
N THR A 400 -48.75 -7.38 60.33
CA THR A 400 -48.99 -8.86 60.32
C THR A 400 -49.88 -9.63 59.30
N VAL A 401 -49.62 -10.96 59.21
CA VAL A 401 -50.53 -12.11 58.86
C VAL A 401 -50.28 -12.84 57.51
N ASN A 402 -49.43 -13.87 57.58
CA ASN A 402 -49.66 -15.29 57.19
C ASN A 402 -49.58 -15.88 55.75
N ASP A 403 -49.29 -17.19 55.81
CA ASP A 403 -49.64 -18.35 54.97
C ASP A 403 -49.00 -18.60 53.58
N ALA A 404 -48.03 -19.52 53.62
CA ALA A 404 -47.80 -20.59 52.62
C ALA A 404 -48.68 -21.82 52.99
N PRO A 405 -48.62 -23.02 52.36
CA PRO A 405 -47.68 -23.52 51.35
C PRO A 405 -48.35 -24.37 50.23
N ASN A 406 -47.59 -25.36 49.71
CA ASN A 406 -47.99 -26.52 48.89
C ASN A 406 -48.30 -26.32 47.39
N SER A 407 -48.17 -27.34 46.52
CA SER A 407 -47.18 -28.45 46.39
C SER A 407 -47.59 -29.36 45.23
N ASN A 408 -46.63 -29.99 44.54
CA ASN A 408 -46.80 -31.24 43.76
C ASN A 408 -47.73 -31.18 42.51
N ALA A 409 -47.70 -32.14 41.57
CA ALA A 409 -46.60 -32.94 41.01
C ALA A 409 -47.08 -33.72 39.76
N SER A 410 -46.18 -33.97 38.80
CA SER A 410 -46.31 -35.01 37.74
C SER A 410 -47.43 -34.78 36.69
N SER A 411 -47.55 -35.49 35.56
CA SER A 411 -46.80 -36.64 35.01
C SER A 411 -46.90 -36.68 33.45
N HIS A 412 -46.22 -37.65 32.81
CA HIS A 412 -46.30 -38.06 31.40
C HIS A 412 -45.78 -37.08 30.31
N GLY A 413 -44.97 -37.51 29.31
CA GLY A 413 -44.23 -38.77 29.18
C GLY A 413 -43.81 -39.10 27.73
N GLN A 414 -42.68 -39.84 27.57
CA GLN A 414 -42.24 -40.68 26.41
C GLN A 414 -42.19 -40.03 24.99
N ARG A 415 -41.33 -40.35 24.02
CA ARG A 415 -40.12 -41.21 23.75
C ARG A 415 -39.58 -40.72 22.37
N THR A 416 -38.37 -40.95 21.83
CA THR A 416 -37.14 -41.75 22.15
C THR A 416 -35.93 -40.97 21.55
N ALA A 417 -34.65 -41.23 21.87
CA ALA A 417 -33.70 -42.19 21.26
C ALA A 417 -33.76 -42.33 19.71
N SER A 418 -32.64 -42.48 18.98
CA SER A 418 -31.34 -43.05 19.38
C SER A 418 -30.09 -42.34 18.86
N THR A 419 -29.00 -42.47 19.62
CA THR A 419 -27.60 -42.18 19.23
C THR A 419 -27.00 -43.31 18.38
N SER A 420 -25.85 -43.06 17.75
CA SER A 420 -24.81 -44.06 17.52
C SER A 420 -23.43 -43.41 17.38
N SER A 421 -22.45 -43.96 18.09
CA SER A 421 -21.05 -43.51 18.11
C SER A 421 -20.14 -44.72 17.99
N MET A 422 -19.01 -44.61 17.29
CA MET A 422 -17.91 -45.58 17.43
C MET A 422 -16.55 -44.95 17.14
N SER A 423 -15.47 -45.62 17.55
CA SER A 423 -14.19 -44.97 17.86
C SER A 423 -12.98 -45.85 17.58
N MET A 424 -11.88 -45.21 17.15
CA MET A 424 -10.48 -45.64 17.27
C MET A 424 -10.04 -46.97 16.60
N GLN A 425 -9.02 -46.88 15.74
CA GLN A 425 -7.67 -47.37 16.10
C GLN A 425 -6.58 -46.84 15.15
N TYR A 426 -5.32 -46.96 15.58
CA TYR A 426 -4.12 -46.50 14.87
C TYR A 426 -3.53 -47.55 13.92
N THR A 427 -2.89 -47.10 12.84
CA THR A 427 -1.74 -47.79 12.23
C THR A 427 -0.81 -46.76 11.58
N ALA A 428 0.47 -47.08 11.43
CA ALA A 428 1.52 -46.10 11.11
C ALA A 428 2.15 -46.29 9.73
N GLY A 429 2.77 -45.24 9.19
CA GLY A 429 3.85 -45.37 8.20
C GLY A 429 3.69 -44.63 6.86
N SER A 430 3.96 -43.32 6.85
CA SER A 430 4.73 -42.65 5.77
C SER A 430 4.90 -41.16 6.09
N VAL A 431 6.04 -40.57 5.69
CA VAL A 431 6.33 -39.14 5.85
C VAL A 431 6.50 -38.50 4.48
N PRO A 432 5.60 -37.59 4.07
CA PRO A 432 5.86 -36.62 3.01
C PRO A 432 6.40 -35.31 3.63
N LEU A 433 7.43 -34.74 2.99
CA LEU A 433 7.98 -33.43 3.37
C LEU A 433 6.97 -32.30 3.06
N GLN A 434 6.74 -31.39 4.01
CA GLN A 434 5.99 -30.16 3.74
C GLN A 434 6.85 -29.17 2.92
N PRO A 435 6.37 -28.64 1.79
CA PRO A 435 7.01 -27.50 1.15
C PRO A 435 6.70 -26.19 1.90
N TYR A 436 7.75 -25.48 2.32
CA TYR A 436 7.65 -24.09 2.75
C TYR A 436 7.33 -23.17 1.56
N GLY A 437 6.53 -22.13 1.78
CA GLY A 437 6.33 -21.02 0.84
C GLY A 437 4.87 -20.71 0.58
N ALA A 438 4.35 -19.64 1.21
CA ALA A 438 3.01 -19.15 0.93
C ALA A 438 2.93 -18.53 -0.48
N SER A 439 1.86 -18.83 -1.21
CA SER A 439 1.59 -18.21 -2.51
C SER A 439 1.33 -16.71 -2.35
N PRO A 440 1.79 -15.83 -3.27
CA PRO A 440 1.31 -14.46 -3.33
C PRO A 440 -0.20 -14.47 -3.59
N GLN A 441 -0.95 -13.72 -2.80
CA GLN A 441 -2.42 -13.70 -2.85
C GLN A 441 -2.93 -13.04 -4.13
N ASN A 442 -4.14 -13.43 -4.56
CA ASN A 442 -4.78 -12.84 -5.73
C ASN A 442 -4.98 -11.32 -5.54
N PHE A 443 -4.36 -10.51 -6.41
CA PHE A 443 -4.63 -9.09 -6.51
C PHE A 443 -6.08 -8.85 -7.00
N GLN A 444 -7.02 -8.77 -6.07
CA GLN A 444 -8.36 -8.23 -6.34
C GLN A 444 -8.29 -6.70 -6.37
N LEU A 445 -8.63 -6.13 -7.52
CA LEU A 445 -8.81 -4.68 -7.69
C LEU A 445 -10.05 -4.23 -6.89
N THR A 446 -9.83 -3.51 -5.79
CA THR A 446 -10.89 -2.94 -4.97
C THR A 446 -11.65 -1.84 -5.72
N THR A 447 -12.91 -2.10 -6.04
CA THR A 447 -13.78 -1.13 -6.72
C THR A 447 -14.20 -0.03 -5.76
N ALA A 448 -13.57 1.13 -5.85
CA ALA A 448 -14.01 2.32 -5.12
C ALA A 448 -15.34 2.85 -5.71
N MET A 449 -16.45 2.64 -4.99
CA MET A 449 -17.76 3.17 -5.39
C MET A 449 -17.76 4.71 -5.35
N THR A 450 -18.08 5.33 -6.49
CA THR A 450 -18.25 6.79 -6.57
C THR A 450 -19.74 7.14 -6.45
N THR A 451 -20.24 7.26 -5.22
CA THR A 451 -21.64 7.60 -4.96
C THR A 451 -21.89 9.09 -5.17
N ALA A 452 -22.22 9.48 -6.40
CA ALA A 452 -22.64 10.84 -6.71
C ALA A 452 -24.16 10.98 -6.53
N MET A 453 -24.59 11.54 -5.39
CA MET A 453 -25.92 12.15 -5.31
C MET A 453 -25.86 13.55 -5.94
N GLY A 454 -26.78 13.82 -6.87
CA GLY A 454 -26.94 15.12 -7.52
C GLY A 454 -28.26 15.15 -8.27
N SER A 455 -29.24 15.86 -7.73
CA SER A 455 -30.51 16.10 -8.41
C SER A 455 -30.33 17.13 -9.52
N ASP A 456 -30.89 16.86 -10.69
CA ASP A 456 -32.07 17.61 -11.17
C ASP A 456 -32.68 16.90 -12.38
N GLY A 457 -33.96 17.17 -12.64
CA GLY A 457 -34.76 16.39 -13.58
C GLY A 457 -35.23 17.16 -14.80
N THR A 458 -35.27 16.49 -15.95
CA THR A 458 -36.39 16.57 -16.90
C THR A 458 -36.36 15.32 -17.81
N PRO A 459 -37.52 14.67 -18.08
CA PRO A 459 -37.58 13.57 -19.03
C PRO A 459 -37.81 14.10 -20.45
N GLN A 460 -37.03 13.63 -21.43
CA GLN A 460 -37.41 13.67 -22.84
C GLN A 460 -37.38 12.26 -23.44
N GLN A 461 -38.45 11.93 -24.15
CA GLN A 461 -38.63 10.66 -24.83
C GLN A 461 -38.03 10.73 -26.24
N ARG A 462 -37.22 9.74 -26.62
CA ARG A 462 -37.36 8.99 -27.89
C ARG A 462 -36.48 7.75 -27.89
#